data_AF-A0A9P5X451-F1
#
_entry.id   AF-A0A9P5X451-F1
#
_cell.length_a   1.000
_cell.length_b   1.000
_cell.length_c   1.000
_cell.angle_alpha   90.00
_cell.angle_beta   90.00
_cell.angle_gamma   90.00
#
_symmetry.space_group_name_H-M   'P 1'
#
loop_
_entity.id
_entity.type
_entity.pdbx_description
1 polymer ?
#
loop_
_entity_poly.entity_id
_entity_poly.type
_entity_poly.pdbx_seq_one_letter_code
_entity_poly.pdbx_strand_id
1 'polypeptide(L)'
;MNNQRISETTPLLPVQYSSDDVYAAPITPVVRSLDTADLAHLRWEDLTPSPLPASLELDHCKRLAFALIVLFQLRRQKITSNGKNLDVYEQWTDEEARTRDVETLEEKVNELWENFLAQYHGPQELYDVLWSQFPLLLGRSPTIRVIDFLTSHDAPQKFVVHPIVSMTVAQTWGFGRPESNILPTWLSNSFNTDATPYKTHLLELFFDLGSTLLLLSYVIRPPNWPDSDNRSQDPITNYSYTPRELYLVVYALSVLVSAQGAIVITSALILLAFALSCPSLPLPGGLPFSVLLWVAPLRFFMYHKPSILPGPLLLIAHHHSLPLAKFFANGLARIIRPLFFFYLPVALIACFTLSISLSGPLIGPLTYLHAFHLSQWIPPTPGSDLPIIGVAPMDTRILFFLFSVAVLLFVIASAYVIGTSTPVAYVRPTIQFPSLAWDFYTPEIGYEARIESYRATMVYSMDYPFPPPLNLIELLFVTIPISFVRALGYRHAKRATIARFIWNLTVRPFMIIMIPFYVFLTLLLRD
;
A
#
# COMPACT_ATOMS: atom_id res chain seq x y z
N MET A 1 -30.71 -3.72 -2.73
CA MET A 1 -29.48 -3.87 -3.55
C MET A 1 -28.36 -3.12 -2.84
N ASN A 2 -27.53 -3.83 -2.07
CA ASN A 2 -26.37 -3.24 -1.40
C ASN A 2 -25.30 -2.97 -2.46
N ASN A 3 -25.08 -1.70 -2.79
CA ASN A 3 -23.89 -1.26 -3.49
C ASN A 3 -22.70 -1.57 -2.59
N GLN A 4 -22.08 -2.75 -2.76
CA GLN A 4 -20.72 -2.97 -2.30
C GLN A 4 -19.89 -1.87 -2.94
N ARG A 5 -19.49 -0.87 -2.15
CA ARG A 5 -18.47 0.07 -2.57
C ARG A 5 -17.26 -0.78 -2.95
N ILE A 6 -16.99 -0.86 -4.25
CA ILE A 6 -15.75 -1.40 -4.78
C ILE A 6 -14.68 -0.57 -4.08
N SER A 7 -13.94 -1.15 -3.13
CA SER A 7 -12.81 -0.43 -2.56
C SER A 7 -11.82 -0.21 -3.71
N GLU A 8 -11.23 0.99 -3.77
CA GLU A 8 -10.30 1.45 -4.81
C GLU A 8 -9.00 0.60 -4.91
N THR A 9 -8.97 -0.55 -4.23
CA THR A 9 -7.85 -1.48 -4.09
C THR A 9 -8.21 -2.87 -4.63
N THR A 10 -9.03 -2.96 -5.68
CA THR A 10 -9.22 -4.26 -6.36
C THR A 10 -8.05 -4.46 -7.30
N PRO A 11 -7.06 -5.31 -6.97
CA PRO A 11 -5.92 -5.52 -7.85
C PRO A 11 -6.40 -6.09 -9.20
N LEU A 12 -5.80 -5.64 -10.30
CA LEU A 12 -6.09 -6.18 -11.64
C LEU A 12 -5.78 -7.68 -11.73
N LEU A 13 -4.84 -8.14 -10.89
CA LEU A 13 -4.59 -9.55 -10.64
C LEU A 13 -5.42 -10.00 -9.43
N PRO A 14 -6.42 -10.88 -9.60
CA PRO A 14 -7.13 -11.42 -8.45
C PRO A 14 -6.14 -12.20 -7.58
N VAL A 15 -6.06 -11.83 -6.30
CA VAL A 15 -5.40 -12.65 -5.28
C VAL A 15 -6.18 -13.95 -5.21
N GLN A 16 -5.69 -14.99 -5.88
CA GLN A 16 -6.33 -16.29 -5.93
C GLN A 16 -5.60 -17.28 -5.05
N TYR A 17 -6.33 -17.78 -4.07
CA TYR A 17 -5.86 -18.70 -3.06
C TYR A 17 -5.93 -20.17 -3.49
N SER A 18 -5.29 -21.06 -2.73
CA SER A 18 -5.19 -22.49 -3.04
C SER A 18 -6.58 -23.15 -3.18
N SER A 19 -6.71 -24.02 -4.18
CA SER A 19 -8.00 -24.55 -4.67
C SER A 19 -8.50 -25.78 -3.92
N ASP A 20 -7.87 -26.18 -2.82
CA ASP A 20 -8.13 -27.49 -2.23
C ASP A 20 -9.33 -27.45 -1.24
N ASP A 21 -9.85 -26.26 -0.90
CA ASP A 21 -11.00 -26.06 0.01
C ASP A 21 -12.34 -25.71 -0.70
N VAL A 22 -12.54 -26.15 -1.95
CA VAL A 22 -13.76 -25.87 -2.74
C VAL A 22 -15.06 -26.35 -2.07
N TYR A 23 -14.97 -27.18 -1.03
CA TYR A 23 -16.10 -27.70 -0.25
C TYR A 23 -16.33 -27.00 1.10
N ALA A 24 -15.61 -25.93 1.42
CA ALA A 24 -15.83 -25.19 2.66
C ALA A 24 -17.20 -24.47 2.67
N ALA A 25 -17.83 -24.39 3.84
CA ALA A 25 -19.12 -23.71 3.99
C ALA A 25 -19.00 -22.21 3.69
N PRO A 26 -19.99 -21.62 2.98
CA PRO A 26 -20.02 -20.19 2.72
C PRO A 26 -20.38 -19.38 3.99
N ILE A 27 -19.71 -18.25 4.20
CA ILE A 27 -19.93 -17.38 5.37
C ILE A 27 -21.20 -16.54 5.27
N THR A 28 -21.49 -16.00 4.08
CA THR A 28 -22.59 -15.02 3.90
C THR A 28 -23.95 -15.52 4.35
N PRO A 29 -24.35 -16.79 4.10
CA PRO A 29 -25.64 -17.31 4.57
C PRO A 29 -25.77 -17.27 6.10
N VAL A 30 -24.72 -17.63 6.84
CA VAL A 30 -24.71 -17.63 8.31
C VAL A 30 -24.78 -16.20 8.84
N VAL A 31 -24.00 -15.29 8.26
CA VAL A 31 -24.05 -13.87 8.63
C VAL A 31 -25.46 -13.28 8.40
N ARG A 32 -26.12 -13.63 7.29
CA ARG A 32 -27.48 -13.17 7.01
C ARG A 32 -28.54 -13.73 7.95
N SER A 33 -28.40 -14.98 8.41
CA SER A 33 -29.33 -15.53 9.39
C SER A 33 -29.19 -14.88 10.77
N LEU A 34 -28.00 -14.36 11.09
CA LEU A 34 -27.70 -13.73 12.37
C LEU A 34 -27.95 -12.22 12.40
N ASP A 35 -28.12 -11.57 11.26
CA ASP A 35 -28.32 -10.10 11.19
C ASP A 35 -29.59 -9.64 11.95
N THR A 36 -30.62 -10.49 12.01
CA THR A 36 -31.88 -10.26 12.74
C THR A 36 -31.92 -10.90 14.12
N ALA A 37 -30.88 -11.64 14.53
CA ALA A 37 -30.86 -12.34 15.80
C ALA A 37 -30.46 -11.39 16.95
N ASP A 38 -30.93 -11.69 18.16
CA ASP A 38 -30.48 -10.99 19.36
C ASP A 38 -29.03 -11.36 19.69
N LEU A 39 -28.12 -10.40 19.53
CA LEU A 39 -26.68 -10.61 19.68
C LEU A 39 -26.28 -10.99 21.10
N ALA A 40 -27.07 -10.61 22.10
CA ALA A 40 -26.81 -10.96 23.50
C ALA A 40 -26.99 -12.45 23.79
N HIS A 41 -27.81 -13.14 22.98
CA HIS A 41 -28.16 -14.55 23.15
C HIS A 41 -27.50 -15.48 22.14
N LEU A 42 -26.59 -14.95 21.30
CA LEU A 42 -25.79 -15.74 20.36
C LEU A 42 -25.02 -16.84 21.09
N ARG A 43 -25.27 -18.10 20.71
CA ARG A 43 -24.50 -19.25 21.17
C ARG A 43 -23.45 -19.64 20.14
N TRP A 44 -22.48 -20.43 20.58
CA TRP A 44 -21.42 -20.94 19.72
C TRP A 44 -21.96 -21.77 18.54
N GLU A 45 -23.05 -22.50 18.75
CA GLU A 45 -23.68 -23.32 17.71
C GLU A 45 -24.27 -22.47 16.57
N ASP A 46 -24.78 -21.27 16.89
CA ASP A 46 -25.41 -20.36 15.94
C ASP A 46 -24.39 -19.72 14.97
N LEU A 47 -23.11 -19.67 15.38
CA LEU A 47 -22.01 -19.13 14.58
C LEU A 47 -21.52 -20.10 13.51
N THR A 48 -22.02 -21.33 13.50
CA THR A 48 -21.58 -22.40 12.59
C THR A 48 -22.69 -22.82 11.62
N PRO A 49 -22.36 -23.25 10.39
CA PRO A 49 -23.36 -23.66 9.42
C PRO A 49 -24.08 -24.91 9.91
N SER A 50 -25.40 -24.96 9.70
CA SER A 50 -26.23 -26.15 9.94
C SER A 50 -26.81 -26.65 8.62
N PRO A 51 -26.51 -27.90 8.19
CA PRO A 51 -25.66 -28.90 8.84
C PRO A 51 -24.17 -28.54 8.76
N LEU A 52 -23.37 -28.98 9.75
CA LEU A 52 -21.92 -28.78 9.72
C LEU A 52 -21.30 -29.67 8.62
N PRO A 53 -20.44 -29.11 7.74
CA PRO A 53 -19.64 -29.93 6.86
C PRO A 53 -18.69 -30.83 7.65
N ALA A 54 -18.47 -32.06 7.19
CA ALA A 54 -17.57 -33.01 7.84
C ALA A 54 -16.14 -32.43 8.08
N SER A 55 -15.68 -31.53 7.22
CA SER A 55 -14.38 -30.85 7.38
C SER A 55 -14.31 -29.89 8.57
N LEU A 56 -15.45 -29.32 8.98
CA LEU A 56 -15.57 -28.43 10.14
C LEU A 56 -15.90 -29.21 11.42
N GLU A 57 -16.57 -30.36 11.30
CA GLU A 57 -16.84 -31.23 12.45
C GLU A 57 -15.56 -31.86 13.03
N LEU A 58 -14.60 -32.22 12.17
CA LEU A 58 -13.36 -32.84 12.62
C LEU A 58 -12.31 -31.87 13.18
N ASP A 59 -12.39 -30.57 12.88
CA ASP A 59 -11.32 -29.62 13.14
C ASP A 59 -11.79 -28.41 13.96
N HIS A 60 -11.44 -28.41 15.24
CA HIS A 60 -11.79 -27.35 16.18
C HIS A 60 -11.24 -25.98 15.75
N CYS A 61 -10.03 -25.93 15.18
CA CYS A 61 -9.38 -24.69 14.76
C CYS A 61 -10.12 -24.03 13.59
N LYS A 62 -10.55 -24.84 12.61
CA LYS A 62 -11.37 -24.36 11.49
C LYS A 62 -12.74 -23.87 11.96
N ARG A 63 -13.36 -24.56 12.93
CA ARG A 63 -14.63 -24.14 13.50
C ARG A 63 -14.52 -22.77 14.20
N LEU A 64 -13.45 -22.56 14.97
CA LEU A 64 -13.15 -21.27 15.59
C LEU A 64 -12.87 -20.18 14.55
N ALA A 65 -12.03 -20.46 13.55
CA ALA A 65 -11.74 -19.52 12.47
C ALA A 65 -13.02 -19.06 11.76
N PHE A 66 -13.91 -20.00 11.44
CA PHE A 66 -15.20 -19.71 10.82
C PHE A 66 -16.06 -18.81 11.72
N ALA A 67 -16.20 -19.16 13.01
CA ALA A 67 -16.98 -18.38 13.97
C ALA A 67 -16.44 -16.94 14.13
N LEU A 68 -15.12 -16.78 14.25
CA LEU A 68 -14.47 -15.46 14.32
C LEU A 68 -14.74 -14.63 13.07
N ILE A 69 -14.66 -15.24 11.88
CA ILE A 69 -14.96 -14.54 10.62
C ILE A 69 -16.42 -14.10 10.57
N VAL A 70 -17.37 -14.94 11.00
CA VAL A 70 -18.79 -14.59 11.08
C VAL A 70 -18.99 -13.37 11.99
N LEU A 71 -18.40 -13.38 13.19
CA LEU A 71 -18.49 -12.27 14.13
C LEU A 71 -17.85 -10.98 13.59
N PHE A 72 -16.67 -11.06 12.98
CA PHE A 72 -16.03 -9.90 12.35
C PHE A 72 -16.83 -9.34 11.18
N GLN A 73 -17.47 -10.21 10.40
CA GLN A 73 -18.32 -9.79 9.29
C GLN A 73 -19.59 -9.10 9.79
N LEU A 74 -20.24 -9.63 10.84
CA LEU A 74 -21.38 -8.99 11.51
C LEU A 74 -20.98 -7.62 12.06
N ARG A 75 -19.86 -7.53 12.77
CA ARG A 75 -19.33 -6.27 13.32
C ARG A 75 -19.10 -5.24 12.22
N ARG A 76 -18.46 -5.65 11.12
CA ARG A 76 -18.25 -4.77 9.96
C ARG A 76 -19.56 -4.30 9.33
N GLN A 77 -20.57 -5.17 9.24
CA GLN A 77 -21.90 -4.78 8.75
C GLN A 77 -22.55 -3.76 9.67
N LYS A 78 -22.50 -3.94 10.99
CA LYS A 78 -23.04 -2.98 11.97
C LYS A 78 -22.34 -1.62 11.87
N ILE A 79 -21.00 -1.57 11.82
CA ILE A 79 -20.24 -0.31 11.67
C ILE A 79 -20.57 0.42 10.36
N THR A 80 -20.69 -0.31 9.26
CA THR A 80 -20.95 0.29 7.93
C THR A 80 -22.43 0.60 7.69
N SER A 81 -23.32 0.11 8.54
CA SER A 81 -24.74 0.46 8.50
C SER A 81 -24.91 1.91 8.94
N ASN A 82 -25.03 2.80 7.97
CA ASN A 82 -25.48 4.17 8.20
C ASN A 82 -27.00 4.20 8.02
N GLY A 83 -27.72 4.44 9.12
CA GLY A 83 -29.14 4.76 9.09
C GLY A 83 -29.39 5.97 8.18
N LYS A 84 -30.46 5.92 7.39
CA LYS A 84 -30.89 7.05 6.53
C LYS A 84 -31.96 7.91 7.21
N ASN A 85 -32.07 7.85 8.53
CA ASN A 85 -33.14 8.50 9.27
C ASN A 85 -32.91 10.02 9.31
N LEU A 86 -33.99 10.78 9.12
CA LEU A 86 -33.98 12.25 9.07
C LEU A 86 -34.10 12.87 10.47
N ASP A 87 -34.64 12.13 11.44
CA ASP A 87 -34.77 12.61 12.82
C ASP A 87 -33.45 12.41 13.57
N VAL A 88 -32.97 13.49 14.20
CA VAL A 88 -31.74 13.53 14.99
C VAL A 88 -31.83 12.60 16.20
N TYR A 89 -33.02 12.47 16.81
CA TYR A 89 -33.21 11.59 17.97
C TYR A 89 -33.16 10.12 17.57
N GLU A 90 -33.85 9.73 16.50
CA GLU A 90 -33.79 8.37 15.94
C GLU A 90 -32.35 8.01 15.52
N GLN A 91 -31.64 8.94 14.87
CA GLN A 91 -30.25 8.74 14.49
C GLN A 91 -29.35 8.48 15.71
N TRP A 92 -29.53 9.24 16.79
CA TRP A 92 -28.77 9.04 18.02
C TRP A 92 -29.09 7.69 18.68
N THR A 93 -30.38 7.31 18.77
CA THR A 93 -30.76 6.01 19.34
C THR A 93 -30.24 4.83 18.52
N ASP A 94 -30.24 4.96 17.19
CA ASP A 94 -29.68 3.94 16.28
C ASP A 94 -28.16 3.85 16.43
N GLU A 95 -27.47 4.97 16.59
CA GLU A 95 -26.03 5.03 16.81
C GLU A 95 -25.64 4.42 18.17
N GLU A 96 -26.40 4.69 19.22
CA GLU A 96 -26.20 4.09 20.54
C GLU A 96 -26.44 2.58 20.51
N ALA A 97 -27.54 2.12 19.90
CA ALA A 97 -27.83 0.70 19.73
C ALA A 97 -26.73 -0.01 18.91
N ARG A 98 -26.29 0.59 17.81
CA ARG A 98 -25.17 0.10 17.00
C ARG A 98 -23.87 0.00 17.79
N THR A 99 -23.59 0.98 18.66
CA THR A 99 -22.38 0.97 19.49
C THR A 99 -22.43 -0.19 20.48
N ARG A 100 -23.57 -0.40 21.14
CA ARG A 100 -23.79 -1.55 22.05
C ARG A 100 -23.69 -2.89 21.33
N ASP A 101 -24.26 -3.00 20.12
CA ASP A 101 -24.15 -4.20 19.28
C ASP A 101 -22.68 -4.52 18.94
N VAL A 102 -21.90 -3.50 18.57
CA VAL A 102 -20.47 -3.64 18.26
C VAL A 102 -19.69 -4.06 19.49
N GLU A 103 -19.92 -3.45 20.65
CA GLU A 103 -19.30 -3.82 21.93
C GLU A 103 -19.62 -5.26 22.31
N THR A 104 -20.89 -5.68 22.19
CA THR A 104 -21.33 -7.06 22.47
C THR A 104 -20.62 -8.07 21.55
N LEU A 105 -20.49 -7.75 20.26
CA LEU A 105 -19.76 -8.60 19.31
C LEU A 105 -18.27 -8.69 19.65
N GLU A 106 -17.64 -7.59 20.10
CA GLU A 106 -16.25 -7.60 20.54
C GLU A 106 -16.06 -8.43 21.80
N GLU A 107 -16.96 -8.33 22.78
CA GLU A 107 -16.96 -9.18 23.97
C GLU A 107 -17.04 -10.66 23.60
N LYS A 108 -17.92 -11.02 22.66
CA LYS A 108 -18.04 -12.40 22.15
C LYS A 108 -16.77 -12.87 21.44
N VAL A 109 -16.14 -12.04 20.61
CA VAL A 109 -14.85 -12.36 19.98
C VAL A 109 -13.81 -12.69 21.06
N ASN A 110 -13.71 -11.84 22.09
CA ASN A 110 -12.74 -12.04 23.17
C ASN A 110 -13.08 -13.29 23.98
N GLU A 111 -14.35 -13.52 24.32
CA GLU A 111 -14.81 -14.72 25.04
C GLU A 111 -14.39 -16.01 24.30
N LEU A 112 -14.64 -16.07 22.98
CA LEU A 112 -14.28 -17.24 22.17
C LEU A 112 -12.77 -17.45 22.06
N TRP A 113 -12.03 -16.36 21.94
CA TRP A 113 -10.57 -16.41 21.87
C TRP A 113 -9.95 -16.84 23.20
N GLU A 114 -10.39 -16.27 24.32
CA GLU A 114 -9.91 -16.65 25.66
C GLU A 114 -10.31 -18.09 26.01
N ASN A 115 -11.51 -18.54 25.65
CA ASN A 115 -11.94 -19.93 25.84
C ASN A 115 -11.06 -20.91 25.05
N PHE A 116 -10.64 -20.53 23.84
CA PHE A 116 -9.66 -21.30 23.07
C PHE A 116 -8.30 -21.30 23.79
N LEU A 117 -7.78 -20.13 24.17
CA LEU A 117 -6.50 -20.02 24.87
C LEU A 117 -6.45 -20.63 26.28
N ALA A 118 -7.60 -20.97 26.86
CA ALA A 118 -7.69 -21.71 28.11
C ALA A 118 -7.06 -23.12 28.01
N GLN A 119 -6.92 -23.66 26.79
CA GLN A 119 -6.20 -24.89 26.49
C GLN A 119 -4.85 -24.57 25.83
N TYR A 120 -3.85 -25.41 26.08
CA TYR A 120 -2.56 -25.26 25.41
C TYR A 120 -2.70 -25.66 23.94
N HIS A 121 -2.39 -24.72 23.05
CA HIS A 121 -2.45 -24.92 21.61
C HIS A 121 -1.06 -24.83 20.99
N GLY A 122 -0.82 -25.71 20.01
CA GLY A 122 0.42 -25.70 19.25
C GLY A 122 0.49 -24.46 18.33
N PRO A 123 1.70 -24.09 17.85
CA PRO A 123 1.84 -22.99 16.90
C PRO A 123 0.98 -23.25 15.65
N GLN A 124 0.99 -24.48 15.11
CA GLN A 124 0.22 -24.86 13.92
C GLN A 124 -1.28 -24.55 14.06
N GLU A 125 -1.87 -24.88 15.22
CA GLU A 125 -3.29 -24.63 15.49
C GLU A 125 -3.60 -23.13 15.47
N LEU A 126 -2.72 -22.29 16.02
CA LEU A 126 -2.85 -20.83 15.94
C LEU A 126 -2.79 -20.32 14.49
N TYR A 127 -1.89 -20.89 13.67
CA TYR A 127 -1.83 -20.55 12.25
C TYR A 127 -3.09 -21.00 11.51
N ASP A 128 -3.59 -22.21 11.81
CA ASP A 128 -4.79 -22.74 11.20
C ASP A 128 -5.99 -21.84 11.55
N VAL A 129 -6.11 -21.34 12.79
CA VAL A 129 -7.17 -20.38 13.13
C VAL A 129 -7.05 -19.08 12.33
N LEU A 130 -5.86 -18.47 12.28
CA LEU A 130 -5.69 -17.14 11.68
C LEU A 130 -5.73 -17.14 10.14
N TRP A 131 -5.23 -18.21 9.52
CA TRP A 131 -4.98 -18.28 8.08
C TRP A 131 -5.92 -19.21 7.33
N SER A 132 -6.78 -19.98 8.02
CA SER A 132 -7.82 -20.79 7.36
C SER A 132 -8.72 -19.92 6.50
N GLN A 133 -9.02 -20.43 5.31
CA GLN A 133 -9.75 -19.72 4.28
C GLN A 133 -11.15 -20.27 4.14
N PHE A 134 -12.12 -19.37 4.01
CA PHE A 134 -13.51 -19.75 3.81
C PHE A 134 -14.12 -18.93 2.68
N PRO A 135 -14.93 -19.54 1.80
CA PRO A 135 -15.60 -18.82 0.73
C PRO A 135 -16.65 -17.85 1.30
N LEU A 136 -16.71 -16.63 0.77
CA LEU A 136 -17.77 -15.70 1.17
C LEU A 136 -19.14 -16.15 0.62
N LEU A 137 -19.19 -16.64 -0.62
CA LEU A 137 -20.42 -16.99 -1.35
C LEU A 137 -20.29 -18.38 -2.00
N LEU A 138 -21.40 -19.11 -2.07
CA LEU A 138 -21.46 -20.43 -2.71
C LEU A 138 -21.06 -20.32 -4.20
N GLY A 139 -20.07 -21.12 -4.62
CA GLY A 139 -19.63 -21.20 -6.02
C GLY A 139 -18.84 -19.98 -6.52
N ARG A 140 -18.43 -19.04 -5.65
CA ARG A 140 -17.61 -17.88 -6.02
C ARG A 140 -16.25 -17.87 -5.33
N SER A 141 -15.32 -17.15 -5.95
CA SER A 141 -13.88 -17.16 -5.65
C SER A 141 -13.35 -16.29 -4.51
N PRO A 142 -14.05 -15.27 -3.93
CA PRO A 142 -13.43 -14.53 -2.85
C PRO A 142 -13.51 -15.36 -1.57
N THR A 143 -12.36 -15.88 -1.14
CA THR A 143 -12.18 -16.42 0.19
C THR A 143 -11.77 -15.30 1.14
N ILE A 144 -12.05 -15.52 2.42
CA ILE A 144 -11.68 -14.62 3.49
C ILE A 144 -11.09 -15.41 4.65
N ARG A 145 -10.20 -14.78 5.40
CA ARG A 145 -9.50 -15.31 6.56
C ARG A 145 -9.70 -14.40 7.76
N VAL A 146 -9.43 -14.92 8.96
CA VAL A 146 -9.43 -14.12 10.19
C VAL A 146 -8.43 -12.97 10.08
N ILE A 147 -7.21 -13.23 9.58
CA ILE A 147 -6.16 -12.22 9.41
C ILE A 147 -6.58 -11.04 8.52
N ASP A 148 -7.44 -11.27 7.52
CA ASP A 148 -7.86 -10.22 6.58
C ASP A 148 -8.63 -9.11 7.33
N PHE A 149 -9.39 -9.45 8.38
CA PHE A 149 -10.08 -8.49 9.23
C PHE A 149 -9.13 -7.70 10.13
N LEU A 150 -8.01 -8.30 10.55
CA LEU A 150 -7.01 -7.66 11.42
C LEU A 150 -6.19 -6.58 10.70
N THR A 151 -6.26 -6.55 9.37
CA THR A 151 -5.63 -5.51 8.53
C THR A 151 -6.51 -4.29 8.32
N SER A 152 -7.76 -4.33 8.78
CA SER A 152 -8.71 -3.22 8.68
C SER A 152 -8.53 -2.23 9.83
N HIS A 153 -8.80 -0.95 9.59
CA HIS A 153 -8.94 0.06 10.66
C HIS A 153 -10.12 -0.23 11.59
N ASP A 154 -11.09 -1.02 11.12
CA ASP A 154 -12.21 -1.49 11.91
C ASP A 154 -11.89 -2.82 12.62
N ALA A 155 -10.64 -3.17 12.89
CA ALA A 155 -10.35 -4.43 13.59
C ALA A 155 -10.66 -4.30 15.10
N PRO A 156 -11.13 -5.34 15.80
CA PRO A 156 -11.36 -5.27 17.24
C PRO A 156 -10.03 -5.03 17.97
N GLN A 157 -9.94 -3.93 18.73
CA GLN A 157 -8.68 -3.46 19.31
C GLN A 157 -8.06 -4.49 20.25
N LYS A 158 -8.85 -5.09 21.15
CA LYS A 158 -8.38 -6.10 22.09
C LYS A 158 -7.76 -7.32 21.39
N PHE A 159 -8.37 -7.76 20.28
CA PHE A 159 -7.90 -8.90 19.51
C PHE A 159 -6.61 -8.59 18.72
N VAL A 160 -6.52 -7.41 18.10
CA VAL A 160 -5.29 -6.98 17.39
C VAL A 160 -4.11 -6.78 18.34
N VAL A 161 -4.36 -6.27 19.53
CA VAL A 161 -3.32 -6.02 20.54
C VAL A 161 -2.91 -7.32 21.27
N HIS A 162 -3.67 -8.41 21.10
CA HIS A 162 -3.44 -9.66 21.81
C HIS A 162 -2.00 -10.21 21.56
N PRO A 163 -1.22 -10.48 22.62
CA PRO A 163 0.20 -10.85 22.47
C PRO A 163 0.43 -12.07 21.58
N ILE A 164 -0.41 -13.10 21.70
CA ILE A 164 -0.30 -14.33 20.89
C ILE A 164 -0.53 -14.02 19.41
N VAL A 165 -1.54 -13.22 19.06
CA VAL A 165 -1.80 -12.82 17.67
C VAL A 165 -0.60 -12.05 17.12
N SER A 166 -0.08 -11.09 17.88
CA SER A 166 1.10 -10.33 17.47
C SER A 166 2.34 -11.19 17.30
N MET A 167 2.56 -12.18 18.18
CA MET A 167 3.70 -13.09 18.08
C MET A 167 3.55 -14.02 16.87
N THR A 168 2.37 -14.59 16.63
CA THR A 168 2.11 -15.46 15.47
C THR A 168 2.30 -14.70 14.15
N VAL A 169 1.83 -13.45 14.06
CA VAL A 169 2.02 -12.64 12.85
C VAL A 169 3.49 -12.23 12.69
N ALA A 170 4.19 -11.84 13.76
CA ALA A 170 5.62 -11.52 13.71
C ALA A 170 6.47 -12.74 13.32
N GLN A 171 6.12 -13.94 13.80
CA GLN A 171 6.76 -15.18 13.36
C GLN A 171 6.49 -15.45 11.89
N THR A 172 5.24 -15.24 11.43
CA THR A 172 4.90 -15.37 10.00
C THR A 172 5.75 -14.44 9.14
N TRP A 173 5.96 -13.19 9.58
CA TRP A 173 6.76 -12.21 8.87
C TRP A 173 8.21 -12.68 8.67
N GLY A 174 8.86 -13.13 9.74
CA GLY A 174 10.26 -13.55 9.72
C GLY A 174 10.50 -14.92 9.09
N PHE A 175 9.65 -15.90 9.40
CA PHE A 175 9.87 -17.31 9.09
C PHE A 175 8.91 -17.90 8.05
N GLY A 176 7.89 -17.15 7.64
CA GLY A 176 6.82 -17.67 6.79
C GLY A 176 5.78 -18.48 7.57
N ARG A 177 4.79 -19.02 6.86
CA ARG A 177 3.77 -19.89 7.46
C ARG A 177 4.31 -21.32 7.58
N PRO A 178 4.02 -22.05 8.66
CA PRO A 178 4.29 -23.47 8.71
C PRO A 178 3.38 -24.20 7.71
N GLU A 179 3.97 -25.08 6.89
CA GLU A 179 3.22 -25.88 5.93
C GLU A 179 2.53 -27.05 6.64
N SER A 180 1.21 -27.11 6.57
CA SER A 180 0.39 -28.06 7.33
C SER A 180 0.45 -29.51 6.82
N ASN A 181 0.94 -29.79 5.59
CA ASN A 181 0.63 -31.06 4.92
C ASN A 181 1.73 -31.67 4.02
N ILE A 182 2.97 -31.17 4.06
CA ILE A 182 4.02 -31.77 3.23
C ILE A 182 4.85 -32.74 4.08
N LEU A 183 4.80 -34.02 3.71
CA LEU A 183 5.73 -35.04 4.21
C LEU A 183 7.15 -34.44 4.18
N PRO A 184 7.86 -34.41 5.33
CA PRO A 184 9.13 -33.71 5.46
C PRO A 184 10.20 -34.44 4.64
N THR A 185 10.22 -34.18 3.35
CA THR A 185 11.39 -34.45 2.54
C THR A 185 12.37 -33.33 2.87
N TRP A 186 13.55 -33.69 3.37
CA TRP A 186 14.59 -32.74 3.80
C TRP A 186 14.91 -31.67 2.74
N LEU A 187 14.76 -32.02 1.46
CA LEU A 187 14.87 -31.11 0.33
C LEU A 187 13.73 -30.07 0.31
N SER A 188 12.47 -30.46 0.49
CA SER A 188 11.34 -29.50 0.48
C SER A 188 11.40 -28.50 1.64
N ASN A 189 11.78 -28.94 2.84
CA ASN A 189 11.87 -28.06 4.00
C ASN A 189 12.95 -26.98 3.84
N SER A 190 14.12 -27.33 3.28
CA SER A 190 15.19 -26.36 3.03
C SER A 190 14.82 -25.38 1.91
N PHE A 191 13.93 -25.76 1.00
CA PHE A 191 13.55 -24.94 -0.15
C PHE A 191 12.38 -23.99 0.13
N ASN A 192 11.49 -24.34 1.07
CA ASN A 192 10.36 -23.48 1.44
C ASN A 192 10.76 -22.39 2.45
N THR A 193 11.86 -22.55 3.19
CA THR A 193 12.46 -21.49 4.03
C THR A 193 13.01 -20.30 3.23
N ASP A 194 13.10 -20.41 1.91
CA ASP A 194 13.61 -19.34 1.04
C ASP A 194 12.58 -18.23 0.78
N ALA A 195 11.28 -18.52 0.92
CA ALA A 195 10.19 -17.65 0.49
C ALA A 195 9.50 -16.92 1.67
N THR A 196 10.26 -16.41 2.64
CA THR A 196 9.65 -15.70 3.77
C THR A 196 9.08 -14.34 3.32
N PRO A 197 8.00 -13.85 3.97
CA PRO A 197 7.43 -12.54 3.68
C PRO A 197 8.47 -11.42 3.76
N TYR A 198 9.33 -11.46 4.79
CA TYR A 198 10.45 -10.54 4.94
C TYR A 198 11.36 -10.49 3.71
N LYS A 199 11.83 -11.65 3.22
CA LYS A 199 12.76 -11.70 2.08
C LYS A 199 12.09 -11.21 0.80
N THR A 200 10.80 -11.51 0.62
CA THR A 200 10.03 -11.06 -0.55
C THR A 200 9.86 -9.54 -0.53
N HIS A 201 9.53 -8.98 0.64
CA HIS A 201 9.48 -7.52 0.84
C HIS A 201 10.83 -6.87 0.58
N LEU A 202 11.92 -7.45 1.08
CA LEU A 202 13.28 -6.96 0.83
C LEU A 202 13.62 -6.93 -0.66
N LEU A 203 13.24 -7.98 -1.40
CA LEU A 203 13.43 -8.04 -2.86
C LEU A 203 12.61 -6.96 -3.58
N GLU A 204 11.35 -6.78 -3.21
CA GLU A 204 10.50 -5.72 -3.79
C GLU A 204 11.06 -4.33 -3.50
N LEU A 205 11.49 -4.09 -2.25
CA LEU A 205 12.11 -2.83 -1.85
C LEU A 205 13.39 -2.57 -2.64
N PHE A 206 14.19 -3.60 -2.92
CA PHE A 206 15.39 -3.47 -3.73
C PHE A 206 15.07 -3.02 -5.17
N PHE A 207 14.06 -3.64 -5.80
CA PHE A 207 13.62 -3.21 -7.13
C PHE A 207 13.03 -1.80 -7.12
N ASP A 208 12.24 -1.46 -6.10
CA ASP A 208 11.67 -0.11 -5.99
C ASP A 208 12.75 0.96 -5.77
N LEU A 209 13.70 0.73 -4.85
CA LEU A 209 14.85 1.62 -4.64
C LEU A 209 15.71 1.74 -5.90
N GLY A 210 15.95 0.63 -6.60
CA GLY A 210 16.64 0.63 -7.89
C GLY A 210 15.92 1.50 -8.92
N SER A 211 14.60 1.40 -9.02
CA SER A 211 13.78 2.24 -9.90
C SER A 211 13.83 3.72 -9.51
N THR A 212 13.81 4.03 -8.21
CA THR A 212 13.89 5.40 -7.70
C THR A 212 15.28 6.00 -7.93
N LEU A 213 16.35 5.23 -7.77
CA LEU A 213 17.71 5.65 -8.11
C LEU A 213 17.88 5.90 -9.62
N LEU A 214 17.29 5.05 -10.47
CA LEU A 214 17.29 5.27 -11.92
C LEU A 214 16.46 6.49 -12.31
N LEU A 215 15.34 6.75 -11.64
CA LEU A 215 14.54 7.96 -11.84
C LEU A 215 15.33 9.20 -11.44
N LEU A 216 16.00 9.17 -10.29
CA LEU A 216 16.87 10.26 -9.84
C LEU A 216 18.02 10.49 -10.82
N SER A 217 18.67 9.42 -11.28
CA SER A 217 19.70 9.46 -12.32
C SER A 217 19.17 10.07 -13.62
N TYR A 218 17.93 9.73 -14.01
CA TYR A 218 17.26 10.29 -15.19
C TYR A 218 17.00 11.79 -15.03
N VAL A 219 16.50 12.24 -13.88
CA VAL A 219 16.18 13.65 -13.62
C VAL A 219 17.45 14.49 -13.47
N ILE A 220 18.51 13.97 -12.84
CA ILE A 220 19.79 14.68 -12.69
C ILE A 220 20.58 14.72 -14.01
N ARG A 221 20.58 13.60 -14.75
CA ARG A 221 21.29 13.46 -16.04
C ARG A 221 20.29 13.06 -17.13
N PRO A 222 19.48 14.01 -17.60
CA PRO A 222 18.53 13.76 -18.69
C PRO A 222 19.29 13.32 -19.95
N PRO A 223 18.67 12.50 -20.81
CA PRO A 223 19.22 12.23 -22.13
C PRO A 223 19.40 13.56 -22.87
N ASN A 224 20.51 13.71 -23.61
CA ASN A 224 20.87 14.93 -24.34
C ASN A 224 21.27 16.12 -23.46
N TRP A 225 21.75 15.90 -22.23
CA TRP A 225 22.56 16.95 -21.59
C TRP A 225 23.72 17.28 -22.54
N PRO A 226 23.86 18.53 -23.00
CA PRO A 226 24.92 18.89 -23.94
C PRO A 226 26.25 18.74 -23.21
N ASP A 227 26.84 17.55 -23.26
CA ASP A 227 28.29 17.42 -23.16
C ASP A 227 28.83 18.27 -24.30
N SER A 228 29.54 19.33 -23.90
CA SER A 228 29.70 20.61 -24.59
C SER A 228 30.34 20.57 -25.98
N ASP A 229 30.67 19.40 -26.54
CA ASP A 229 31.69 19.32 -27.57
C ASP A 229 31.21 18.77 -28.94
N ASN A 230 30.00 18.21 -29.06
CA ASN A 230 29.49 17.70 -30.35
C ASN A 230 28.14 18.30 -30.73
N ARG A 231 28.16 19.60 -31.04
CA ARG A 231 27.02 20.39 -31.53
C ARG A 231 26.54 20.02 -32.96
N SER A 232 27.08 18.97 -33.56
CA SER A 232 26.84 18.57 -34.96
C SER A 232 26.04 17.29 -35.12
N GLN A 233 25.42 16.74 -34.07
CA GLN A 233 24.51 15.60 -34.24
C GLN A 233 23.09 16.09 -34.53
N ASP A 234 22.60 15.70 -35.70
CA ASP A 234 21.28 16.07 -36.22
C ASP A 234 20.16 15.79 -35.21
N PRO A 235 19.31 16.78 -34.88
CA PRO A 235 18.26 16.68 -33.86
C PRO A 235 17.11 15.72 -34.20
N ILE A 236 17.18 15.02 -35.34
CA ILE A 236 16.12 14.14 -35.87
C ILE A 236 16.58 12.68 -35.91
N THR A 237 17.83 12.36 -35.54
CA THR A 237 18.26 10.96 -35.48
C THR A 237 17.53 10.26 -34.32
N ASN A 238 16.76 9.21 -34.67
CA ASN A 238 15.95 8.41 -33.76
C ASN A 238 16.72 8.08 -32.46
N TYR A 239 16.35 8.74 -31.37
CA TYR A 239 16.90 8.43 -30.06
C TYR A 239 16.40 7.03 -29.65
N SER A 240 17.31 6.07 -29.67
CA SER A 240 17.05 4.73 -29.15
C SER A 240 16.86 4.80 -27.63
N TYR A 241 15.75 4.23 -27.14
CA TYR A 241 15.51 4.06 -25.70
C TYR A 241 16.70 3.32 -25.07
N THR A 242 17.33 3.91 -24.05
CA THR A 242 18.39 3.21 -23.32
C THR A 242 17.76 2.25 -22.29
N PRO A 243 18.52 1.27 -21.76
CA PRO A 243 18.02 0.34 -20.76
C PRO A 243 17.44 1.02 -19.52
N ARG A 244 17.91 2.23 -19.18
CA ARG A 244 17.41 3.04 -18.05
C ARG A 244 15.95 3.44 -18.25
N GLU A 245 15.61 4.02 -19.40
CA GLU A 245 14.24 4.46 -19.68
C GLU A 245 13.31 3.27 -19.83
N LEU A 246 13.78 2.20 -20.50
CA LEU A 246 13.04 0.96 -20.61
C LEU A 246 12.69 0.40 -19.23
N TYR A 247 13.66 0.34 -18.31
CA TYR A 247 13.42 -0.16 -16.95
C TYR A 247 12.40 0.71 -16.20
N LEU A 248 12.50 2.04 -16.28
CA LEU A 248 11.54 2.94 -15.63
C LEU A 248 10.11 2.72 -16.12
N VAL A 249 9.93 2.58 -17.44
CA VAL A 249 8.63 2.31 -18.06
C VAL A 249 8.10 0.92 -17.66
N VAL A 250 8.94 -0.11 -17.77
CA VAL A 250 8.57 -1.49 -17.41
C VAL A 250 8.22 -1.60 -15.93
N TYR A 251 9.03 -1.01 -15.05
CA TYR A 251 8.77 -0.99 -13.62
C TYR A 251 7.47 -0.24 -13.30
N ALA A 252 7.27 0.96 -13.85
CA ALA A 252 6.05 1.72 -13.61
C ALA A 252 4.80 0.97 -14.10
N LEU A 253 4.88 0.29 -15.25
CA LEU A 253 3.81 -0.58 -15.76
C LEU A 253 3.56 -1.76 -14.83
N SER A 254 4.62 -2.40 -14.36
CA SER A 254 4.53 -3.52 -13.42
C SER A 254 3.81 -3.12 -12.12
N VAL A 255 4.09 -1.93 -11.58
CA VAL A 255 3.42 -1.43 -10.37
C VAL A 255 1.94 -1.13 -10.62
N LEU A 256 1.57 -0.59 -11.79
CA LEU A 256 0.16 -0.41 -12.15
C LEU A 256 -0.61 -1.73 -12.21
N VAL A 257 0.01 -2.81 -12.70
CA VAL A 257 -0.62 -4.13 -12.75
C VAL A 257 -0.84 -4.72 -11.36
N SER A 258 0.08 -4.48 -10.42
CA SER A 258 -0.06 -4.92 -9.02
C SER A 258 -1.24 -4.23 -8.33
N ALA A 259 -1.50 -2.96 -8.67
CA ALA A 259 -2.65 -2.17 -8.21
C ALA A 259 -2.81 -2.08 -6.67
N GLN A 260 -1.69 -2.02 -5.95
CA GLN A 260 -1.68 -1.87 -4.49
C GLN A 260 -1.05 -0.54 -4.06
N GLY A 261 -1.82 0.27 -3.32
CA GLY A 261 -1.31 1.43 -2.57
C GLY A 261 -1.11 2.71 -3.38
N ALA A 262 -0.55 3.73 -2.70
CA ALA A 262 -0.36 5.07 -3.27
C ALA A 262 0.77 5.14 -4.31
N ILE A 263 1.67 4.14 -4.33
CA ILE A 263 2.78 4.08 -5.29
C ILE A 263 2.29 3.98 -6.75
N VAL A 264 1.09 3.43 -6.96
CA VAL A 264 0.37 3.39 -8.23
C VAL A 264 0.25 4.78 -8.85
N ILE A 265 -0.01 5.82 -8.04
CA ILE A 265 -0.15 7.20 -8.53
C ILE A 265 1.19 7.70 -9.11
N THR A 266 2.30 7.47 -8.40
CA THR A 266 3.62 7.89 -8.90
C THR A 266 4.02 7.14 -10.17
N SER A 267 3.75 5.84 -10.23
CA SER A 267 4.01 5.02 -11.41
C SER A 267 3.13 5.40 -12.59
N ALA A 268 1.86 5.75 -12.36
CA ALA A 268 0.97 6.29 -13.38
C ALA A 268 1.50 7.61 -13.97
N LEU A 269 1.99 8.51 -13.11
CA LEU A 269 2.56 9.79 -13.54
C LEU A 269 3.85 9.61 -14.35
N ILE A 270 4.72 8.66 -13.96
CA ILE A 270 5.90 8.31 -14.75
C ILE A 270 5.48 7.83 -16.14
N LEU A 271 4.56 6.87 -16.21
CA LEU A 271 4.08 6.35 -17.50
C LEU A 271 3.41 7.42 -18.35
N LEU A 272 2.60 8.29 -17.75
CA LEU A 272 1.97 9.40 -18.44
C LEU A 272 3.02 10.36 -19.02
N ALA A 273 4.08 10.67 -18.26
CA ALA A 273 5.18 11.52 -18.76
C ALA A 273 5.89 10.89 -19.97
N PHE A 274 6.20 9.59 -19.92
CA PHE A 274 6.80 8.89 -21.06
C PHE A 274 5.82 8.79 -22.25
N ALA A 275 4.54 8.52 -22.00
CA ALA A 275 3.52 8.43 -23.04
C ALA A 275 3.29 9.76 -23.77
N LEU A 276 3.23 10.88 -23.02
CA LEU A 276 3.09 12.22 -23.58
C LEU A 276 4.31 12.68 -24.39
N SER A 277 5.47 12.06 -24.17
CA SER A 277 6.69 12.39 -24.90
C SER A 277 6.86 11.53 -26.17
N CYS A 278 6.13 10.42 -26.31
CA CYS A 278 6.25 9.49 -27.43
C CYS A 278 6.03 10.19 -28.78
N PRO A 279 6.92 10.03 -29.79
CA PRO A 279 8.02 9.05 -29.88
C PRO A 279 9.33 9.46 -29.19
N SER A 280 9.43 10.70 -28.72
CA SER A 280 10.61 11.24 -28.02
C SER A 280 10.66 10.89 -26.52
N LEU A 281 11.77 11.21 -25.86
CA LEU A 281 11.93 11.05 -24.41
C LEU A 281 11.50 12.34 -23.68
N PRO A 282 11.05 12.26 -22.41
CA PRO A 282 10.76 13.45 -21.62
C PRO A 282 12.04 14.26 -21.38
N LEU A 283 12.21 15.35 -22.13
CA LEU A 283 13.39 16.23 -22.09
C LEU A 283 13.19 17.45 -21.17
N PRO A 284 14.29 18.00 -20.60
CA PRO A 284 14.24 19.23 -19.82
C PRO A 284 13.56 20.38 -20.55
N GLY A 285 12.78 21.17 -19.81
CA GLY A 285 11.96 22.25 -20.36
C GLY A 285 10.55 21.82 -20.81
N GLY A 286 10.30 20.52 -20.97
CA GLY A 286 8.96 19.99 -21.23
C GLY A 286 8.15 19.69 -19.97
N LEU A 287 6.82 19.81 -20.07
CA LEU A 287 5.88 19.42 -19.00
C LEU A 287 6.09 17.97 -18.52
N PRO A 288 6.30 16.96 -19.41
CA PRO A 288 6.57 15.59 -18.99
C PRO A 288 7.78 15.46 -18.06
N PHE A 289 8.87 16.19 -18.34
CA PHE A 289 10.06 16.17 -17.49
C PHE A 289 9.79 16.85 -16.14
N SER A 290 9.02 17.94 -16.11
CA SER A 290 8.58 18.56 -14.86
C SER A 290 7.78 17.59 -13.99
N VAL A 291 6.90 16.77 -14.59
CA VAL A 291 6.17 15.72 -13.85
C VAL A 291 7.14 14.73 -13.22
N LEU A 292 8.16 14.25 -13.95
CA LEU A 292 9.19 13.36 -13.40
C LEU A 292 9.97 14.00 -12.24
N LEU A 293 10.27 15.29 -12.36
CA LEU A 293 10.96 16.06 -11.32
C LEU A 293 10.14 16.20 -10.03
N TRP A 294 8.79 16.24 -10.13
CA TRP A 294 7.90 16.18 -8.97
C TRP A 294 7.75 14.77 -8.40
N VAL A 295 7.70 13.75 -9.26
CA VAL A 295 7.55 12.36 -8.82
C VAL A 295 8.77 11.88 -8.03
N ALA A 296 9.98 12.27 -8.44
CA ALA A 296 11.22 11.87 -7.77
C ALA A 296 11.22 12.16 -6.24
N PRO A 297 11.06 13.41 -5.76
CA PRO A 297 11.00 13.70 -4.32
C PRO A 297 9.75 13.10 -3.66
N LEU A 298 8.61 13.01 -4.37
CA LEU A 298 7.40 12.41 -3.82
C LEU A 298 7.61 10.94 -3.44
N ARG A 299 8.34 10.17 -4.26
CA ARG A 299 8.70 8.78 -3.93
C ARG A 299 9.56 8.68 -2.68
N PHE A 300 10.52 9.58 -2.46
CA PHE A 300 11.30 9.61 -1.23
C PHE A 300 10.42 9.85 0.01
N PHE A 301 9.44 10.75 -0.08
CA PHE A 301 8.48 10.95 1.01
C PHE A 301 7.60 9.73 1.25
N MET A 302 7.23 8.99 0.19
CA MET A 302 6.43 7.78 0.32
C MET A 302 7.11 6.69 1.15
N TYR A 303 8.45 6.55 1.12
CA TYR A 303 9.18 5.58 1.96
C TYR A 303 9.03 5.80 3.46
N HIS A 304 8.66 7.00 3.88
CA HIS A 304 8.47 7.34 5.28
C HIS A 304 7.03 7.10 5.75
N LYS A 305 6.11 6.78 4.85
CA LYS A 305 4.72 6.53 5.20
C LYS A 305 4.53 5.03 5.51
N PRO A 306 4.17 4.66 6.76
CA PRO A 306 4.08 3.25 7.17
C PRO A 306 3.01 2.45 6.42
N SER A 307 2.02 3.13 5.83
CA SER A 307 0.94 2.49 5.08
C SER A 307 1.29 2.17 3.62
N ILE A 308 2.45 2.60 3.13
CA ILE A 308 2.88 2.39 1.74
C ILE A 308 3.87 1.23 1.71
N LEU A 309 3.60 0.25 0.84
CA LEU A 309 4.47 -0.89 0.57
C LEU A 309 5.04 -0.76 -0.85
N PRO A 310 6.30 -1.18 -1.08
CA PRO A 310 7.29 -1.59 -0.07
C PRO A 310 7.88 -0.38 0.68
N GLY A 311 8.09 -0.52 1.99
CA GLY A 311 8.74 0.52 2.81
C GLY A 311 9.95 0.01 3.61
N PRO A 312 11.04 0.78 3.76
CA PRO A 312 12.22 0.37 4.53
C PRO A 312 11.94 0.22 6.04
N LEU A 313 10.88 0.86 6.54
CA LEU A 313 10.47 0.80 7.94
C LEU A 313 10.21 -0.63 8.44
N LEU A 314 9.75 -1.52 7.56
CA LEU A 314 9.45 -2.92 7.91
C LEU A 314 10.69 -3.81 8.09
N LEU A 315 11.85 -3.36 7.61
CA LEU A 315 13.10 -4.10 7.72
C LEU A 315 13.75 -3.97 9.10
N ILE A 316 13.62 -2.80 9.71
CA ILE A 316 14.27 -2.42 10.97
C ILE A 316 13.25 -2.57 12.08
N ALA A 317 13.41 -3.60 12.94
CA ALA A 317 12.65 -3.81 14.18
C ALA A 317 11.22 -3.23 14.14
N HIS A 318 10.36 -3.81 13.31
CA HIS A 318 9.04 -3.26 12.95
C HIS A 318 8.17 -2.84 14.15
N HIS A 319 8.36 -3.45 15.32
CA HIS A 319 7.71 -3.08 16.59
C HIS A 319 8.14 -1.73 17.19
N HIS A 320 9.30 -1.19 16.79
CA HIS A 320 9.79 0.13 17.20
C HIS A 320 9.63 1.19 16.08
N SER A 321 9.97 0.81 14.85
CA SER A 321 10.01 1.74 13.72
C SER A 321 8.60 2.15 13.25
N LEU A 322 7.63 1.22 13.22
CA LEU A 322 6.28 1.52 12.77
C LEU A 322 5.51 2.45 13.74
N PRO A 323 5.50 2.23 15.07
CA PRO A 323 4.88 3.17 15.99
C PRO A 323 5.52 4.57 15.92
N LEU A 324 6.85 4.64 15.78
CA LEU A 324 7.55 5.91 15.60
C LEU A 324 7.13 6.62 14.30
N ALA A 325 7.10 5.89 13.18
CA ALA A 325 6.69 6.44 11.90
C ALA A 325 5.22 6.87 11.91
N LYS A 326 4.32 6.12 12.55
CA LYS A 326 2.91 6.50 12.75
C LYS A 326 2.79 7.72 13.66
N PHE A 327 3.53 7.78 14.76
CA PHE A 327 3.58 8.93 15.64
C PHE A 327 4.00 10.20 14.88
N PHE A 328 5.08 10.13 14.10
CA PHE A 328 5.51 11.24 13.26
C PHE A 328 4.51 11.57 12.16
N ALA A 329 3.95 10.58 11.48
CA ALA A 329 2.98 10.82 10.41
C ALA A 329 1.72 11.51 10.95
N ASN A 330 1.19 11.05 12.10
CA ASN A 330 0.00 11.63 12.72
C ASN A 330 0.29 13.02 13.30
N GLY A 331 1.44 13.21 13.94
CA GLY A 331 1.89 14.52 14.42
C GLY A 331 2.10 15.52 13.28
N LEU A 332 2.81 15.10 12.23
CA LEU A 332 3.05 15.89 11.02
C LEU A 332 1.75 16.20 10.29
N ALA A 333 0.83 15.24 10.14
CA ALA A 333 -0.47 15.50 9.54
C ALA A 333 -1.30 16.48 10.38
N ARG A 334 -1.26 16.38 11.71
CA ARG A 334 -1.94 17.31 12.62
C ARG A 334 -1.41 18.74 12.51
N ILE A 335 -0.10 18.91 12.30
CA ILE A 335 0.54 20.23 12.14
C ILE A 335 0.38 20.75 10.71
N ILE A 336 0.79 19.97 9.71
CA ILE A 336 0.85 20.38 8.31
C ILE A 336 -0.55 20.54 7.71
N ARG A 337 -1.52 19.67 8.00
CA ARG A 337 -2.85 19.75 7.37
C ARG A 337 -3.53 21.11 7.58
N PRO A 338 -3.69 21.64 8.82
CA PRO A 338 -4.31 22.96 9.00
C PRO A 338 -3.45 24.08 8.40
N LEU A 339 -2.12 24.02 8.54
CA LEU A 339 -1.22 25.02 7.95
C LEU A 339 -1.31 25.06 6.44
N PHE A 340 -1.33 23.90 5.81
CA PHE A 340 -1.48 23.75 4.37
C PHE A 340 -2.78 24.41 3.93
N PHE A 341 -3.94 24.04 4.50
CA PHE A 341 -5.21 24.64 4.10
C PHE A 341 -5.28 26.15 4.36
N PHE A 342 -4.69 26.64 5.45
CA PHE A 342 -4.68 28.06 5.79
C PHE A 342 -3.77 28.88 4.88
N TYR A 343 -2.53 28.41 4.65
CA TYR A 343 -1.51 29.15 3.88
C TYR A 343 -1.53 28.85 2.37
N LEU A 344 -2.15 27.76 1.91
CA LEU A 344 -2.15 27.35 0.51
C LEU A 344 -2.53 28.48 -0.46
N PRO A 345 -3.62 29.27 -0.24
CA PRO A 345 -3.96 30.35 -1.17
C PRO A 345 -2.86 31.40 -1.30
N VAL A 346 -2.28 31.82 -0.18
CA VAL A 346 -1.23 32.84 -0.13
C VAL A 346 0.08 32.30 -0.70
N ALA A 347 0.43 31.05 -0.38
CA ALA A 347 1.60 30.37 -0.91
C ALA A 347 1.50 30.17 -2.44
N LEU A 348 0.32 29.82 -2.96
CA LEU A 348 0.08 29.71 -4.40
C LEU A 348 0.26 31.07 -5.09
N ILE A 349 -0.31 32.14 -4.53
CA ILE A 349 -0.11 33.50 -5.06
C ILE A 349 1.38 33.87 -5.03
N ALA A 350 2.05 33.64 -3.91
CA ALA A 350 3.48 33.93 -3.75
C ALA A 350 4.34 33.18 -4.77
N CYS A 351 4.20 31.85 -4.85
CA CYS A 351 4.90 31.01 -5.81
C CYS A 351 4.58 31.38 -7.27
N PHE A 352 3.32 31.68 -7.58
CA PHE A 352 2.90 32.08 -8.92
C PHE A 352 3.50 33.43 -9.34
N THR A 353 3.42 34.44 -8.47
CA THR A 353 4.03 35.76 -8.73
C THR A 353 5.55 35.69 -8.81
N LEU A 354 6.20 34.90 -7.96
CA LEU A 354 7.64 34.66 -8.00
C LEU A 354 8.04 33.96 -9.30
N SER A 355 7.31 32.91 -9.67
CA SER A 355 7.51 32.17 -10.93
C SER A 355 7.37 33.07 -12.15
N ILE A 356 6.32 33.89 -12.23
CA ILE A 356 6.16 34.89 -13.31
C ILE A 356 7.33 35.87 -13.34
N SER A 357 7.76 36.37 -12.18
CA SER A 357 8.83 37.37 -12.16
C SER A 357 10.20 36.81 -12.56
N LEU A 358 10.44 35.52 -12.28
CA LEU A 358 11.70 34.83 -12.58
C LEU A 358 11.74 34.22 -13.98
N SER A 359 10.62 33.66 -14.47
CA SER A 359 10.54 32.99 -15.77
C SER A 359 10.54 33.95 -16.97
N GLY A 360 10.46 35.26 -16.72
CA GLY A 360 10.21 36.24 -17.77
C GLY A 360 8.76 36.16 -18.25
N PRO A 361 8.42 36.66 -19.46
CA PRO A 361 7.05 36.61 -19.93
C PRO A 361 6.55 35.16 -19.93
N LEU A 362 5.54 34.86 -19.12
CA LEU A 362 4.85 33.57 -19.00
C LEU A 362 4.23 33.10 -20.32
N ILE A 363 4.18 34.02 -21.28
CA ILE A 363 3.87 33.76 -22.67
C ILE A 363 4.94 32.83 -23.26
N GLY A 364 6.22 32.86 -22.85
CA GLY A 364 7.32 31.99 -23.27
C GLY A 364 6.90 30.57 -23.69
N PRO A 365 6.41 29.68 -22.80
CA PRO A 365 5.97 28.33 -23.17
C PRO A 365 4.80 28.27 -24.15
N LEU A 366 3.80 29.16 -24.01
CA LEU A 366 2.63 29.23 -24.90
C LEU A 366 2.98 29.85 -26.26
N THR A 367 3.86 30.84 -26.32
CA THR A 367 4.49 31.34 -27.54
C THR A 367 5.56 30.42 -28.06
N TYR A 368 6.19 29.55 -27.28
CA TYR A 368 7.06 28.52 -27.83
C TYR A 368 6.20 27.49 -28.52
N LEU A 369 5.09 27.05 -27.94
CA LEU A 369 4.10 26.22 -28.63
C LEU A 369 3.50 26.93 -29.86
N HIS A 370 3.09 28.19 -29.74
CA HIS A 370 2.46 28.94 -30.83
C HIS A 370 3.45 29.39 -31.91
N ALA A 371 4.67 29.80 -31.56
CA ALA A 371 5.74 30.14 -32.50
C ALA A 371 6.39 28.89 -33.09
N PHE A 372 6.44 27.74 -32.40
CA PHE A 372 6.85 26.48 -33.01
C PHE A 372 5.80 26.01 -34.04
N HIS A 373 4.50 26.21 -33.77
CA HIS A 373 3.44 25.91 -34.73
C HIS A 373 3.33 26.92 -35.89
N LEU A 374 3.57 28.22 -35.66
CA LEU A 374 3.42 29.26 -36.68
C LEU A 374 4.70 29.58 -37.45
N SER A 375 5.89 29.36 -36.89
CA SER A 375 7.16 29.58 -37.61
C SER A 375 7.39 28.60 -38.77
N GLN A 376 6.64 27.49 -38.82
CA GLN A 376 6.64 26.60 -39.98
C GLN A 376 5.76 27.11 -41.14
N TRP A 377 4.87 28.09 -40.92
CA TRP A 377 3.86 28.47 -41.92
C TRP A 377 3.92 29.92 -42.40
N ILE A 378 4.62 30.82 -41.71
CA ILE A 378 4.64 32.24 -42.06
C ILE A 378 6.09 32.72 -42.21
N PRO A 379 6.53 33.17 -43.40
CA PRO A 379 7.85 33.75 -43.58
C PRO A 379 8.00 35.03 -42.75
N PRO A 380 9.18 35.27 -42.15
CA PRO A 380 9.40 36.40 -41.26
C PRO A 380 9.19 37.71 -42.03
N THR A 381 8.12 38.44 -41.71
CA THR A 381 7.90 39.80 -42.18
C THR A 381 8.84 40.74 -41.40
N PRO A 382 9.78 41.44 -42.06
CA PRO A 382 10.65 42.40 -41.41
C PRO A 382 9.82 43.64 -41.02
N GLY A 383 9.63 43.87 -39.72
CA GLY A 383 9.08 45.14 -39.22
C GLY A 383 7.94 45.06 -38.20
N SER A 384 7.52 43.89 -37.74
CA SER A 384 6.65 43.80 -36.56
C SER A 384 7.50 43.74 -35.29
N ASP A 385 7.72 44.90 -34.67
CA ASP A 385 8.22 45.02 -33.30
C ASP A 385 7.18 44.41 -32.35
N LEU A 386 7.18 43.07 -32.25
CA LEU A 386 6.44 42.37 -31.22
C LEU A 386 6.94 42.92 -29.89
N PRO A 387 6.07 43.45 -29.02
CA PRO A 387 6.49 43.98 -27.74
C PRO A 387 7.15 42.84 -26.98
N ILE A 388 8.47 42.93 -26.85
CA ILE A 388 9.26 42.07 -25.99
C ILE A 388 8.75 42.41 -24.60
N ILE A 389 7.83 41.59 -24.09
CA ILE A 389 7.36 41.70 -22.72
C ILE A 389 8.60 41.44 -21.87
N GLY A 390 9.22 42.54 -21.43
CA GLY A 390 10.48 42.53 -20.73
C GLY A 390 10.36 41.71 -19.45
N VAL A 391 11.45 41.06 -19.09
CA VAL A 391 11.56 40.39 -17.79
C VAL A 391 11.25 41.43 -16.70
N ALA A 392 10.50 41.05 -15.66
CA ALA A 392 10.07 41.98 -14.61
C ALA A 392 11.26 42.81 -14.05
N PRO A 393 11.07 44.09 -13.69
CA PRO A 393 12.10 44.91 -13.06
C PRO A 393 12.71 44.20 -11.84
N MET A 394 14.00 44.44 -11.58
CA MET A 394 14.72 43.77 -10.48
C MET A 394 14.03 43.98 -9.12
N ASP A 395 13.53 45.19 -8.87
CA ASP A 395 12.81 45.54 -7.64
C ASP A 395 11.55 44.68 -7.44
N THR A 396 10.82 44.40 -8.53
CA THR A 396 9.63 43.53 -8.50
C THR A 396 10.00 42.09 -8.18
N ARG A 397 11.11 41.57 -8.72
CA ARG A 397 11.60 40.22 -8.41
C ARG A 397 12.01 40.10 -6.95
N ILE A 398 12.73 41.11 -6.44
CA ILE A 398 13.13 41.18 -5.04
C ILE A 398 11.89 41.21 -4.14
N LEU A 399 10.88 42.02 -4.46
CA LEU A 399 9.64 42.11 -3.68
C LEU A 399 8.90 40.76 -3.63
N PHE A 400 8.71 40.07 -4.76
CA PHE A 400 8.03 38.77 -4.78
C PHE A 400 8.85 37.65 -4.14
N PHE A 401 10.18 37.72 -4.23
CA PHE A 401 11.06 36.82 -3.48
C PHE A 401 10.91 37.04 -1.98
N LEU A 402 10.98 38.29 -1.51
CA LEU A 402 10.77 38.64 -0.10
C LEU A 402 9.38 38.25 0.38
N PHE A 403 8.34 38.42 -0.44
CA PHE A 403 6.98 37.96 -0.14
C PHE A 403 6.93 36.44 0.02
N SER A 404 7.51 35.68 -0.90
CA SER A 404 7.61 34.22 -0.80
C SER A 404 8.37 33.75 0.44
N VAL A 405 9.49 34.42 0.76
CA VAL A 405 10.28 34.15 1.97
C VAL A 405 9.47 34.47 3.23
N ALA A 406 8.76 35.60 3.26
CA ALA A 406 7.91 35.98 4.39
C ALA A 406 6.80 34.95 4.62
N VAL A 407 6.09 34.52 3.56
CA VAL A 407 5.07 33.46 3.65
C VAL A 407 5.68 32.16 4.18
N LEU A 408 6.86 31.76 3.69
CA LEU A 408 7.56 30.58 4.19
C LEU A 408 7.91 30.70 5.68
N LEU A 409 8.43 31.86 6.11
CA LEU A 409 8.75 32.12 7.52
C LEU A 409 7.49 32.08 8.39
N PHE A 410 6.36 32.63 7.94
CA PHE A 410 5.09 32.52 8.66
C PHE A 410 4.60 31.07 8.77
N VAL A 411 4.75 30.27 7.72
CA VAL A 411 4.45 28.84 7.75
C VAL A 411 5.32 28.11 8.77
N ILE A 412 6.64 28.36 8.77
CA ILE A 412 7.59 27.74 9.71
C ILE A 412 7.30 28.17 11.15
N ALA A 413 7.07 29.46 11.39
CA ALA A 413 6.75 29.98 12.72
C ALA A 413 5.43 29.39 13.23
N SER A 414 4.41 29.29 12.38
CA SER A 414 3.13 28.68 12.74
C SER A 414 3.28 27.17 13.02
N ALA A 415 4.09 26.46 12.23
CA ALA A 415 4.43 25.07 12.48
C ALA A 415 5.14 24.87 13.82
N TYR A 416 6.07 25.77 14.17
CA TYR A 416 6.75 25.76 15.45
C TYR A 416 5.77 26.01 16.61
N VAL A 417 4.89 27.00 16.51
CA VAL A 417 3.88 27.30 17.55
C VAL A 417 2.91 26.14 17.73
N ILE A 418 2.39 25.55 16.65
CA ILE A 418 1.50 24.39 16.74
C ILE A 418 2.26 23.19 17.31
N GLY A 419 3.47 22.91 16.82
CA GLY A 419 4.26 21.77 17.27
C GLY A 419 4.66 21.83 18.74
N THR A 420 4.98 23.03 19.26
CA THR A 420 5.34 23.22 20.68
C THR A 420 4.13 23.30 21.61
N SER A 421 2.96 23.74 21.12
CA SER A 421 1.72 23.82 21.91
C SER A 421 0.96 22.50 21.99
N THR A 422 1.17 21.57 21.06
CA THR A 422 0.56 20.23 21.16
C THR A 422 1.31 19.40 22.20
N PRO A 423 0.64 18.92 23.26
CA PRO A 423 1.28 18.04 24.22
C PRO A 423 1.73 16.77 23.48
N VAL A 424 3.04 16.58 23.38
CA VAL A 424 3.62 15.31 22.97
C VAL A 424 3.25 14.31 24.06
N ALA A 425 2.62 13.19 23.66
CA ALA A 425 2.20 12.15 24.59
C ALA A 425 3.32 11.85 25.59
N TYR A 426 3.00 11.92 26.88
CA TYR A 426 3.98 11.71 27.94
C TYR A 426 4.50 10.28 27.81
N VAL A 427 5.77 10.12 27.43
CA VAL A 427 6.41 8.81 27.37
C VAL A 427 6.41 8.24 28.77
N ARG A 428 5.55 7.26 29.02
CA ARG A 428 5.50 6.59 30.31
C ARG A 428 6.73 5.67 30.38
N PRO A 429 7.62 5.81 31.37
CA PRO A 429 8.71 4.87 31.57
C PRO A 429 8.11 3.55 32.08
N THR A 430 7.60 2.72 31.16
CA THR A 430 7.13 1.38 31.47
C THR A 430 8.27 0.38 31.30
N ILE A 431 8.38 -0.53 32.27
CA ILE A 431 9.28 -1.69 32.25
C ILE A 431 9.10 -2.40 30.90
N GLN A 432 10.21 -2.57 30.16
CA GLN A 432 10.22 -3.00 28.76
C GLN A 432 9.84 -4.49 28.63
N PHE A 433 8.55 -4.78 28.43
CA PHE A 433 8.13 -6.04 27.83
C PHE A 433 8.04 -5.85 26.31
N PRO A 434 8.43 -6.84 25.47
CA PRO A 434 8.38 -6.70 24.00
C PRO A 434 7.01 -6.34 23.43
N SER A 435 5.93 -6.76 24.09
CA SER A 435 4.55 -6.37 23.73
C SER A 435 4.26 -4.89 23.97
N LEU A 436 4.95 -4.25 24.93
CA LEU A 436 4.82 -2.83 25.25
C LEU A 436 5.58 -1.92 24.27
N ALA A 437 6.50 -2.46 23.46
CA ALA A 437 7.25 -1.65 22.48
C ALA A 437 6.32 -0.98 21.45
N TRP A 438 5.24 -1.66 21.08
CA TRP A 438 4.22 -1.15 20.18
C TRP A 438 3.48 0.06 20.76
N ASP A 439 3.19 0.05 22.06
CA ASP A 439 2.36 1.06 22.73
C ASP A 439 3.20 2.15 23.42
N PHE A 440 4.48 2.27 23.06
CA PHE A 440 5.43 3.21 23.68
C PHE A 440 4.98 4.67 23.64
N TYR A 441 4.35 5.09 22.54
CA TYR A 441 3.84 6.46 22.38
C TYR A 441 2.42 6.59 22.95
N THR A 442 1.48 5.80 22.41
CA THR A 442 0.08 5.68 22.87
C THR A 442 -0.48 4.33 22.42
N PRO A 443 -1.48 3.76 23.12
CA PRO A 443 -2.17 2.53 22.69
C PRO A 443 -2.81 2.64 21.31
N GLU A 444 -3.31 3.82 20.94
CA GLU A 444 -3.94 4.06 19.64
C GLU A 444 -2.91 3.99 18.50
N ILE A 445 -1.75 4.63 18.68
CA ILE A 445 -0.65 4.56 17.70
C ILE A 445 -0.11 3.13 17.60
N GLY A 446 0.04 2.44 18.72
CA GLY A 446 0.47 1.05 18.73
C GLY A 446 -0.51 0.12 18.02
N TYR A 447 -1.81 0.31 18.20
CA TYR A 447 -2.85 -0.39 17.47
C TYR A 447 -2.77 -0.15 15.95
N GLU A 448 -2.68 1.12 15.52
CA GLU A 448 -2.53 1.45 14.08
C GLU A 448 -1.26 0.86 13.47
N ALA A 449 -0.14 0.88 14.22
CA ALA A 449 1.12 0.31 13.77
C ALA A 449 1.05 -1.21 13.59
N ARG A 450 0.36 -1.92 14.52
CA ARG A 450 0.10 -3.36 14.38
C ARG A 450 -0.74 -3.68 13.15
N ILE A 451 -1.79 -2.90 12.87
CA ILE A 451 -2.62 -3.07 11.66
C ILE A 451 -1.76 -3.01 10.39
N GLU A 452 -0.88 -2.01 10.26
CA GLU A 452 -0.01 -1.90 9.07
C GLU A 452 1.00 -3.05 9.01
N SER A 453 1.54 -3.49 10.15
CA SER A 453 2.43 -4.66 10.22
C SER A 453 1.71 -5.94 9.78
N TYR A 454 0.45 -6.12 10.20
CA TYR A 454 -0.37 -7.28 9.86
C TYR A 454 -0.74 -7.23 8.39
N ARG A 455 -1.06 -6.04 7.87
CA ARG A 455 -1.31 -5.81 6.45
C ARG A 455 -0.09 -6.16 5.61
N ALA A 456 1.09 -5.69 5.97
CA ALA A 456 2.33 -6.04 5.29
C ALA A 456 2.54 -7.56 5.30
N THR A 457 2.39 -8.19 6.47
CA THR A 457 2.54 -9.64 6.60
C THR A 457 1.52 -10.39 5.73
N MET A 458 0.26 -9.98 5.72
CA MET A 458 -0.79 -10.57 4.90
C MET A 458 -0.46 -10.46 3.41
N VAL A 459 -0.03 -9.29 2.94
CA VAL A 459 0.32 -9.03 1.53
C VAL A 459 1.48 -9.92 1.08
N TYR A 460 2.54 -10.00 1.88
CA TYR A 460 3.74 -10.76 1.52
C TYR A 460 3.67 -12.26 1.86
N SER A 461 2.66 -12.70 2.60
CA SER A 461 2.44 -14.12 2.89
C SER A 461 1.58 -14.82 1.83
N MET A 462 1.23 -14.17 0.73
CA MET A 462 0.49 -14.82 -0.35
C MET A 462 1.29 -15.99 -0.94
N ASP A 463 0.61 -17.01 -1.45
CA ASP A 463 1.29 -18.16 -2.05
C ASP A 463 1.96 -17.71 -3.37
N TYR A 464 3.28 -17.83 -3.46
CA TYR A 464 4.10 -17.44 -4.62
C TYR A 464 3.95 -15.97 -5.03
N PRO A 465 4.37 -15.02 -4.17
CA PRO A 465 4.25 -13.59 -4.46
C PRO A 465 5.25 -13.18 -5.55
N PHE A 466 4.78 -12.48 -6.59
CA PHE A 466 5.63 -11.91 -7.65
C PHE A 466 5.80 -10.42 -7.40
N PRO A 467 6.93 -9.96 -6.85
CA PRO A 467 7.17 -8.53 -6.66
C PRO A 467 7.38 -7.82 -8.01
N PRO A 468 6.96 -6.55 -8.17
CA PRO A 468 7.35 -5.72 -9.31
C PRO A 468 8.89 -5.70 -9.52
N PRO A 469 9.40 -5.88 -10.76
CA PRO A 469 8.69 -5.99 -12.03
C PRO A 469 8.31 -7.42 -12.46
N LEU A 470 8.59 -8.43 -11.63
CA LEU A 470 8.39 -9.84 -11.96
C LEU A 470 6.91 -10.24 -12.07
N ASN A 471 5.98 -9.44 -11.53
CA ASN A 471 4.54 -9.64 -11.72
C ASN A 471 4.09 -9.50 -13.19
N LEU A 472 4.86 -8.84 -14.06
CA LEU A 472 4.58 -8.86 -15.50
C LEU A 472 4.78 -10.25 -16.10
N ILE A 473 5.76 -11.01 -15.57
CA ILE A 473 5.98 -12.41 -15.96
C ILE A 473 4.81 -13.26 -15.48
N GLU A 474 4.32 -13.02 -14.27
CA GLU A 474 3.10 -13.68 -13.78
C GLU A 474 1.89 -13.35 -14.66
N LEU A 475 1.69 -12.08 -15.01
CA LEU A 475 0.61 -11.67 -15.89
C LEU A 475 0.68 -12.43 -17.23
N LEU A 476 1.85 -12.43 -17.85
CA LEU A 476 2.08 -12.99 -19.19
C LEU A 476 2.00 -14.52 -19.24
N PHE A 477 2.63 -15.20 -18.28
CA PHE A 477 2.80 -16.66 -18.32
C PHE A 477 1.85 -17.44 -17.41
N VAL A 478 1.25 -16.78 -16.41
CA VAL A 478 0.29 -17.41 -15.48
C VAL A 478 -1.12 -16.91 -15.77
N THR A 479 -1.35 -15.61 -15.60
CA THR A 479 -2.71 -15.07 -15.53
C THR A 479 -3.42 -15.07 -16.88
N ILE A 480 -2.76 -14.61 -17.95
CA ILE A 480 -3.34 -14.59 -19.31
C ILE A 480 -3.64 -16.02 -19.79
N PRO A 481 -2.69 -16.99 -19.75
CA PRO A 481 -2.97 -18.36 -20.19
C PRO A 481 -4.08 -19.05 -19.39
N ILE A 482 -4.11 -18.88 -18.06
CA ILE A 482 -5.16 -19.49 -17.23
C ILE A 482 -6.52 -18.86 -17.51
N SER A 483 -6.57 -17.54 -17.69
CA SER A 483 -7.81 -16.85 -18.03
C SER A 483 -8.33 -17.32 -19.40
N PHE A 484 -7.43 -17.51 -20.37
CA PHE A 484 -7.75 -18.08 -21.68
C PHE A 484 -8.27 -19.52 -21.59
N VAL A 485 -7.59 -20.40 -20.85
CA VAL A 485 -8.02 -21.80 -20.63
C VAL A 485 -9.36 -21.88 -19.91
N ARG A 486 -9.62 -21.00 -18.93
CA ARG A 486 -10.92 -20.89 -18.25
C ARG A 486 -12.02 -20.39 -19.18
N ALA A 487 -11.71 -19.44 -20.07
CA ALA A 487 -12.64 -18.96 -21.09
C ALA A 487 -13.03 -20.07 -22.08
N LEU A 488 -12.13 -21.02 -22.33
CA LEU A 488 -12.39 -22.24 -23.11
C LEU A 488 -13.16 -23.34 -22.35
N GLY A 489 -13.59 -23.10 -21.11
CA GLY A 489 -14.43 -24.02 -20.34
C GLY A 489 -13.67 -24.97 -19.40
N TYR A 490 -12.34 -24.98 -19.40
CA TYR A 490 -11.55 -25.83 -18.52
C TYR A 490 -11.40 -25.21 -17.13
N ARG A 491 -12.37 -25.44 -16.25
CA ARG A 491 -12.42 -24.86 -14.89
C ARG A 491 -11.35 -25.40 -13.92
N HIS A 492 -10.73 -26.54 -14.24
CA HIS A 492 -9.80 -27.24 -13.34
C HIS A 492 -8.33 -26.84 -13.48
N ALA A 493 -8.00 -25.84 -14.30
CA ALA A 493 -6.61 -25.37 -14.42
C ALA A 493 -6.13 -24.76 -13.08
N LYS A 494 -5.24 -25.51 -12.37
CA LYS A 494 -4.68 -25.10 -11.08
C LYS A 494 -3.61 -24.02 -11.28
N ARG A 495 -3.99 -22.75 -11.05
CA ARG A 495 -3.07 -21.60 -11.08
C ARG A 495 -1.83 -21.80 -10.21
N ALA A 496 -2.02 -22.31 -9.00
CA ALA A 496 -0.96 -22.50 -8.03
C ALA A 496 0.19 -23.37 -8.56
N THR A 497 -0.09 -24.42 -9.34
CA THR A 497 0.95 -25.30 -9.90
C THR A 497 1.82 -24.59 -10.92
N ILE A 498 1.19 -23.84 -11.84
CA ILE A 498 1.91 -23.08 -12.88
C ILE A 498 2.66 -21.89 -12.25
N ALA A 499 2.01 -21.17 -11.34
CA ALA A 499 2.60 -20.06 -10.60
C ALA A 499 3.83 -20.51 -9.81
N ARG A 500 3.75 -21.63 -9.05
CA ARG A 500 4.87 -22.21 -8.31
C ARG A 500 6.08 -22.47 -9.21
N PHE A 501 5.84 -23.09 -10.37
CA PHE A 501 6.92 -23.40 -11.31
C PHE A 501 7.60 -22.13 -11.83
N ILE A 502 6.82 -21.15 -12.29
CA ILE A 502 7.35 -19.88 -12.82
C ILE A 502 8.03 -19.07 -11.70
N TRP A 503 7.47 -19.07 -10.50
CA TRP A 503 8.03 -18.40 -9.32
C TRP A 503 9.41 -18.96 -8.96
N ASN A 504 9.54 -20.29 -8.94
CA ASN A 504 10.82 -20.98 -8.71
C ASN A 504 11.86 -20.67 -9.78
N LEU A 505 11.44 -20.44 -11.03
CA LEU A 505 12.36 -20.10 -12.12
C LEU A 505 12.79 -18.63 -12.10
N THR A 506 11.92 -17.74 -11.62
CA THR A 506 12.08 -16.28 -11.81
C THR A 506 12.42 -15.55 -10.52
N VAL A 507 11.61 -15.66 -9.47
CA VAL A 507 11.76 -14.92 -8.21
C VAL A 507 12.84 -15.55 -7.33
N ARG A 508 12.85 -16.88 -7.23
CA ARG A 508 13.70 -17.60 -6.31
C ARG A 508 15.21 -17.39 -6.52
N PRO A 509 15.77 -17.34 -7.75
CA PRO A 509 17.18 -17.03 -7.94
C PRO A 509 17.59 -15.68 -7.35
N PHE A 510 16.75 -14.65 -7.48
CA PHE A 510 17.02 -13.34 -6.86
C PHE A 510 16.98 -13.42 -5.34
N MET A 511 16.06 -14.19 -4.77
CA MET A 511 15.98 -14.40 -3.31
C MET A 511 17.26 -15.05 -2.77
N ILE A 512 17.82 -16.02 -3.48
CA ILE A 512 19.09 -16.67 -3.12
C ILE A 512 20.24 -15.65 -3.14
N ILE A 513 20.30 -14.80 -4.18
CA ILE A 513 21.31 -13.72 -4.30
C ILE A 513 21.17 -12.71 -3.15
N MET A 514 19.96 -12.49 -2.62
CA MET A 514 19.69 -11.56 -1.53
C MET A 514 20.00 -12.12 -0.12
N ILE A 515 20.26 -13.42 0.03
CA ILE A 515 20.61 -14.05 1.33
C ILE A 515 21.77 -13.35 2.06
N PRO A 516 22.94 -13.05 1.45
CA PRO A 516 24.03 -12.38 2.16
C PRO A 516 23.62 -10.99 2.68
N PHE A 517 22.83 -10.23 1.92
CA PHE A 517 22.32 -8.93 2.36
C PHE A 517 21.34 -9.08 3.53
N TYR A 518 20.46 -10.09 3.47
CA TYR A 518 19.57 -10.43 4.57
C TYR A 518 20.36 -10.77 5.84
N VAL A 519 21.35 -11.66 5.76
CA VAL A 519 22.18 -12.04 6.91
C VAL A 519 22.90 -10.83 7.49
N PHE A 520 23.52 -10.01 6.64
CA PHE A 520 24.18 -8.78 7.06
C PHE A 520 23.23 -7.83 7.80
N LEU A 521 22.03 -7.62 7.24
CA LEU A 521 21.02 -6.76 7.84
C LEU A 521 20.51 -7.31 9.18
N THR A 522 20.29 -8.62 9.28
CA THR A 522 19.88 -9.24 10.55
C THR A 522 20.96 -9.20 11.62
N LEU A 523 22.24 -9.27 11.25
CA LEU A 523 23.36 -9.11 12.19
C LEU A 523 23.46 -7.66 12.67
N LEU A 524 23.37 -6.71 11.74
CA LEU A 524 23.41 -5.28 12.06
C LEU A 524 22.27 -4.83 12.98
N LEU A 525 21.10 -5.47 12.90
CA LEU A 525 19.91 -5.13 13.68
C LEU A 525 19.80 -5.89 15.01
N ARG A 526 20.68 -6.87 15.26
CA ARG A 526 20.67 -7.66 16.49
C ARG A 526 21.46 -6.99 17.61
N ASP A 527 22.43 -6.15 17.23
CA ASP A 527 23.24 -5.32 18.11
C ASP A 527 22.63 -3.92 18.23
#